data_AF-K9PXR1-F1
#
_entry.id   AF-K9PXR1-F1
#
_cell.length_a   1.000
_cell.length_b   1.000
_cell.length_c   1.000
_cell.angle_alpha   90.00
_cell.angle_beta   90.00
_cell.angle_gamma   90.00
#
_symmetry.space_group_name_H-M   'P 1'
#
loop_
_entity.id
_entity.type
_entity.pdbx_description
1 polymer ?
#
loop_
_entity_poly.entity_id
_entity_poly.type
_entity_poly.pdbx_seq_one_letter_code
_entity_poly.pdbx_strand_id
1 'polypeptide(L)'
;MNKYLFFVGATAFFLGLGTIPSAAIATTPPQYQSLSSTNNNLLVTLPIPPSTTSEPTFGTGHRGGGKRCGKKMDWDLFRVLLPTGEIVETLISEPSLWFYLPTPVKNPLYEKVELSIFRNIEETEDSELVYSQTIPTPSDSSGLLQVQLPQNLLKEEEDYWWDITVQIDPFDRSGDSYIYGMLRLQTMDQISLSKDVKTLESLTEALEGEGSYLSLDQERALKLATVLKNNPKPKAIAKVEKELRQHFTQIHDEYEQLNALVSASSNASDFSSIGFPFIDIVQRQRMLELAQLSAFFNIWGDTMNFAALNREAYPELWEMSLEKIFRDHELTAETNQPETIEKIVAVFSEASNYPSATNNH
;
A
#
# COMPACT_ATOMS: atom_id res chain seq x y z
N MET A 1 -24.13 55.18 -25.10
CA MET A 1 -23.36 56.36 -24.64
C MET A 1 -24.23 57.14 -23.67
N ASN A 2 -23.94 57.08 -22.36
CA ASN A 2 -24.23 58.18 -21.44
C ASN A 2 -23.40 57.98 -20.16
N LYS A 3 -22.63 59.02 -19.83
CA LYS A 3 -21.75 59.14 -18.68
C LYS A 3 -22.53 59.76 -17.54
N TYR A 4 -22.37 59.26 -16.32
CA TYR A 4 -22.56 60.07 -15.12
C TYR A 4 -21.40 59.88 -14.15
N LEU A 5 -21.02 61.03 -13.61
CA LEU A 5 -19.82 61.37 -12.84
C LEU A 5 -20.24 61.57 -11.37
N PHE A 6 -19.29 61.31 -10.45
CA PHE A 6 -19.16 61.80 -9.07
C PHE A 6 -20.12 61.30 -7.96
N PHE A 7 -19.54 60.74 -6.91
CA PHE A 7 -19.36 61.49 -5.65
C PHE A 7 -18.21 60.93 -4.79
N VAL A 8 -17.52 61.86 -4.13
CA VAL A 8 -16.41 61.72 -3.19
C VAL A 8 -16.95 61.62 -1.76
N GLY A 9 -16.30 60.84 -0.90
CA GLY A 9 -16.43 60.89 0.58
C GLY A 9 -15.79 59.65 1.21
N ALA A 10 -14.53 59.66 1.62
CA ALA A 10 -13.97 60.21 2.86
C ALA A 10 -14.22 59.34 4.12
N THR A 11 -13.09 58.80 4.62
CA THR A 11 -12.71 58.48 6.01
C THR A 11 -13.42 57.37 6.81
N ALA A 12 -12.64 56.36 7.24
CA ALA A 12 -12.37 56.14 8.66
C ALA A 12 -11.15 55.23 8.89
N PHE A 13 -10.33 55.65 9.84
CA PHE A 13 -9.20 54.96 10.47
C PHE A 13 -9.59 53.61 11.08
N PHE A 14 -8.74 52.59 10.92
CA PHE A 14 -8.54 51.56 11.93
C PHE A 14 -7.03 51.34 12.11
N LEU A 15 -6.47 52.01 13.11
CA LEU A 15 -5.19 51.68 13.72
C LEU A 15 -5.47 50.67 14.84
N GLY A 16 -4.86 49.50 14.76
CA GLY A 16 -5.00 48.47 15.79
C GLY A 16 -4.29 47.15 15.46
N LEU A 17 -3.04 47.20 14.98
CA LEU A 17 -2.19 46.02 14.89
C LEU A 17 -1.51 45.80 16.25
N GLY A 18 -2.18 45.06 17.13
CA GLY A 18 -1.53 44.41 18.26
C GLY A 18 -0.83 43.15 17.76
N THR A 19 0.50 43.15 17.70
CA THR A 19 1.28 41.95 17.47
C THR A 19 1.30 41.13 18.75
N ILE A 20 0.48 40.07 18.81
CA ILE A 20 0.63 39.02 19.81
C ILE A 20 1.81 38.16 19.35
N PRO A 21 2.89 38.01 20.14
CA PRO A 21 3.94 37.06 19.82
C PRO A 21 3.33 35.67 19.88
N SER A 22 3.15 35.05 18.71
CA SER A 22 2.88 33.61 18.62
C SER A 22 4.13 32.90 19.09
N ALA A 23 4.15 32.47 20.35
CA ALA A 23 5.09 31.46 20.77
C ALA A 23 4.79 30.23 19.92
N ALA A 24 5.70 29.89 19.00
CA ALA A 24 5.69 28.61 18.33
C ALA A 24 5.89 27.54 19.40
N ILE A 25 4.79 26.96 19.87
CA ILE A 25 4.83 25.70 20.60
C ILE A 25 5.24 24.69 19.53
N ALA A 26 6.51 24.26 19.58
CA ALA A 26 6.95 23.09 18.86
C ALA A 26 6.17 21.89 19.45
N THR A 27 4.98 21.65 18.92
CA THR A 27 4.28 20.38 19.10
C THR A 27 5.15 19.34 18.42
N THR A 28 5.85 18.55 19.24
CA THR A 28 6.43 17.28 18.81
C THR A 28 5.34 16.51 18.07
N PRO A 29 5.60 15.98 16.86
CA PRO A 29 4.63 15.15 16.15
C PRO A 29 4.18 14.03 17.09
N PRO A 30 2.89 13.65 17.07
CA PRO A 30 2.41 12.54 17.87
C PRO A 30 3.26 11.31 17.52
N GLN A 31 3.97 10.78 18.51
CA GLN A 31 4.58 9.47 18.35
C GLN A 31 3.43 8.49 18.22
N TYR A 32 3.27 7.90 17.03
CA TYR A 32 2.46 6.71 16.85
C TYR A 32 2.99 5.67 17.83
N GLN A 33 2.25 5.45 18.92
CA GLN A 33 2.49 4.32 19.79
C GLN A 33 2.16 3.09 18.95
N SER A 34 3.19 2.32 18.58
CA SER A 34 3.01 1.01 17.99
C SER A 34 2.09 0.23 18.93
N LEU A 35 0.92 -0.16 18.44
CA LEU A 35 0.04 -1.10 19.14
C LEU A 35 0.89 -2.26 19.63
N SER A 36 0.79 -2.57 20.92
CA SER A 36 1.55 -3.61 21.58
C SER A 36 1.38 -4.93 20.82
N SER A 37 2.45 -5.33 20.12
CA SER A 37 2.62 -6.64 19.48
C SER A 37 2.19 -7.74 20.44
N THR A 38 1.00 -8.30 20.22
CA THR A 38 0.57 -9.49 20.93
C THR A 38 1.25 -10.66 20.18
N ASN A 39 2.10 -11.42 20.88
CA ASN A 39 2.95 -12.49 20.33
C ASN A 39 2.17 -13.70 19.77
N ASN A 40 1.26 -13.48 18.85
CA ASN A 40 0.69 -14.51 18.00
C ASN A 40 1.49 -14.49 16.70
N ASN A 41 2.74 -14.99 16.76
CA ASN A 41 3.60 -15.17 15.60
C ASN A 41 3.02 -16.30 14.74
N LEU A 42 1.97 -16.00 13.97
CA LEU A 42 1.65 -16.79 12.79
C LEU A 42 2.78 -16.53 11.79
N LEU A 43 3.72 -17.47 11.75
CA LEU A 43 4.82 -17.50 10.80
C LEU A 43 4.23 -17.75 9.41
N VAL A 44 3.88 -16.67 8.71
CA VAL A 44 3.66 -16.71 7.27
C VAL A 44 4.96 -17.25 6.66
N THR A 45 4.95 -18.53 6.30
CA THR A 45 6.14 -19.20 5.77
C THR A 45 6.17 -18.91 4.27
N LEU A 46 6.71 -17.75 3.91
CA LEU A 46 7.01 -17.43 2.52
C LEU A 46 7.99 -18.48 1.96
N PRO A 47 7.91 -18.80 0.66
CA PRO A 47 8.71 -19.85 0.07
C PRO A 47 10.20 -19.61 0.34
N ILE A 48 10.80 -20.52 1.10
CA ILE A 48 12.24 -20.53 1.29
C ILE A 48 12.85 -20.91 -0.06
N PRO A 49 13.82 -20.14 -0.61
CA PRO A 49 14.46 -20.49 -1.86
C PRO A 49 14.93 -21.95 -1.83
N PRO A 50 14.69 -22.73 -2.90
CA PRO A 50 15.15 -24.10 -2.95
C PRO A 50 16.66 -24.09 -2.68
N SER A 51 17.08 -24.84 -1.66
CA SER A 51 18.49 -25.02 -1.36
C SER A 51 19.10 -25.76 -2.55
N THR A 52 19.71 -25.02 -3.49
CA THR A 52 20.41 -25.60 -4.64
C THR A 52 21.66 -26.32 -4.13
N THR A 53 21.44 -27.55 -3.65
CA THR A 53 22.47 -28.53 -3.35
C THR A 53 23.04 -29.03 -4.67
N SER A 54 23.76 -28.16 -5.40
CA SER A 54 24.68 -28.66 -6.40
C SER A 54 25.85 -29.29 -5.64
N GLU A 55 26.12 -30.56 -5.94
CA GLU A 55 27.30 -31.26 -5.44
C GLU A 55 28.54 -30.40 -5.71
N PRO A 56 29.47 -30.28 -4.74
CA PRO A 56 30.71 -29.58 -4.96
C PRO A 56 31.53 -30.38 -5.98
N THR A 57 31.60 -29.89 -7.22
CA THR A 57 32.57 -30.40 -8.19
C THR A 57 33.96 -30.02 -7.68
N PHE A 58 34.63 -30.97 -7.02
CA PHE A 58 36.01 -30.84 -6.57
C PHE A 58 36.95 -30.76 -7.79
N GLY A 59 37.06 -29.56 -8.37
CA GLY A 59 38.11 -29.22 -9.33
C GLY A 59 39.35 -28.71 -8.60
N THR A 60 40.41 -29.49 -8.63
CA THR A 60 41.73 -29.15 -8.09
C THR A 60 42.38 -28.00 -8.86
N GLY A 61 42.57 -26.85 -8.20
CA GLY A 61 43.69 -25.95 -8.50
C GLY A 61 43.36 -24.58 -9.11
N HIS A 62 43.21 -23.57 -8.25
CA HIS A 62 43.93 -22.28 -8.35
C HIS A 62 43.69 -21.46 -7.06
N ARG A 63 44.77 -21.12 -6.35
CA ARG A 63 44.75 -20.16 -5.22
C ARG A 63 44.85 -18.75 -5.79
N GLY A 64 43.73 -18.19 -6.23
CA GLY A 64 43.56 -16.76 -6.44
C GLY A 64 42.55 -16.24 -5.43
N GLY A 65 42.95 -15.32 -4.55
CA GLY A 65 42.17 -14.77 -3.45
C GLY A 65 41.05 -13.82 -3.86
N GLY A 66 40.25 -14.19 -4.86
CA GLY A 66 38.94 -13.56 -5.06
C GLY A 66 38.02 -14.05 -3.95
N LYS A 67 37.48 -13.13 -3.13
CA LYS A 67 36.32 -13.44 -2.28
C LYS A 67 35.30 -14.10 -3.19
N ARG A 68 35.08 -15.40 -3.00
CA ARG A 68 33.95 -16.10 -3.60
C ARG A 68 32.73 -15.54 -2.88
N CYS A 69 32.20 -14.42 -3.36
CA CYS A 69 30.78 -14.15 -3.16
C CYS A 69 30.10 -15.45 -3.62
N GLY A 70 29.35 -16.06 -2.71
CA GLY A 70 28.67 -17.32 -2.96
C GLY A 70 27.92 -17.24 -4.28
N LYS A 71 27.68 -18.40 -4.91
CA LYS A 71 26.83 -18.54 -6.11
C LYS A 71 25.76 -17.46 -6.13
N LYS A 72 25.59 -16.77 -7.28
CA LYS A 72 24.49 -15.81 -7.52
C LYS A 72 23.26 -16.32 -6.79
N MET A 73 22.88 -15.59 -5.74
CA MET A 73 21.65 -15.84 -5.04
C MET A 73 20.55 -15.85 -6.09
N ASP A 74 19.57 -16.72 -5.90
CA ASP A 74 18.38 -16.73 -6.73
C ASP A 74 17.57 -15.46 -6.38
N TRP A 75 18.05 -14.32 -6.89
CA TRP A 75 17.43 -13.01 -6.75
C TRP A 75 16.05 -12.98 -7.40
N ASP A 76 15.67 -14.06 -8.09
CA ASP A 76 14.32 -14.40 -8.50
C ASP A 76 13.33 -14.36 -7.32
N LEU A 77 13.77 -14.33 -6.06
CA LEU A 77 12.86 -14.11 -4.92
C LEU A 77 12.88 -12.69 -4.35
N PHE A 78 13.81 -11.82 -4.73
CA PHE A 78 13.74 -10.41 -4.34
C PHE A 78 12.68 -9.70 -5.17
N ARG A 79 11.54 -9.37 -4.55
CA ARG A 79 10.37 -8.86 -5.26
C ARG A 79 9.64 -7.77 -4.49
N VAL A 80 8.95 -6.93 -5.23
CA VAL A 80 7.97 -5.99 -4.68
C VAL A 80 6.64 -6.72 -4.49
N LEU A 81 5.95 -6.43 -3.40
CA LEU A 81 4.65 -7.03 -3.03
C LEU A 81 3.48 -6.14 -3.39
N LEU A 82 3.72 -5.15 -4.23
CA LEU A 82 2.70 -4.39 -4.91
C LEU A 82 2.60 -5.04 -6.29
N PRO A 83 1.40 -5.40 -6.79
CA PRO A 83 1.27 -5.75 -8.19
C PRO A 83 1.73 -4.55 -9.00
N THR A 84 2.90 -4.68 -9.60
CA THR A 84 3.47 -3.62 -10.40
C THR A 84 2.72 -3.60 -11.72
N GLY A 85 2.01 -2.50 -11.99
CA GLY A 85 1.98 -1.97 -13.35
C GLY A 85 3.25 -1.15 -13.57
N GLU A 86 3.29 -0.33 -14.64
CA GLU A 86 4.35 0.68 -14.76
C GLU A 86 4.32 1.66 -13.57
N ILE A 87 3.14 1.94 -13.01
CA ILE A 87 2.90 2.95 -11.97
C ILE A 87 2.06 2.38 -10.83
N VAL A 88 2.55 2.51 -9.60
CA VAL A 88 1.80 2.27 -8.37
C VAL A 88 1.02 3.53 -8.01
N GLU A 89 -0.30 3.43 -8.02
CA GLU A 89 -1.19 4.51 -7.63
C GLU A 89 -1.60 4.39 -6.15
N THR A 90 -1.66 5.53 -5.47
CA THR A 90 -2.02 5.66 -4.04
C THR A 90 -2.92 6.88 -3.85
N LEU A 91 -3.85 6.84 -2.88
CA LEU A 91 -4.52 8.05 -2.38
C LEU A 91 -3.89 8.55 -1.07
N ILE A 92 -3.08 7.71 -0.43
CA ILE A 92 -2.43 8.03 0.83
C ILE A 92 -1.13 8.80 0.53
N SER A 93 -0.98 9.97 1.17
CA SER A 93 0.20 10.86 1.01
C SER A 93 1.49 10.30 1.63
N GLU A 94 1.36 9.30 2.50
CA GLU A 94 2.42 8.55 3.13
C GLU A 94 2.20 7.05 2.87
N PRO A 95 2.39 6.55 1.64
CA PRO A 95 2.19 5.15 1.37
C PRO A 95 3.33 4.31 1.99
N SER A 96 3.01 3.06 2.31
CA SER A 96 4.00 2.03 2.62
C SER A 96 4.30 1.21 1.38
N LEU A 97 5.58 1.04 1.05
CA LEU A 97 6.04 0.09 0.05
C LEU A 97 6.39 -1.23 0.72
N TRP A 98 5.96 -2.33 0.10
CA TRP A 98 6.16 -3.67 0.63
C TRP A 98 7.05 -4.47 -0.30
N PHE A 99 8.07 -5.11 0.27
CA PHE A 99 9.05 -5.90 -0.45
C PHE A 99 9.25 -7.24 0.25
N TYR A 100 9.56 -8.25 -0.54
CA TYR A 100 10.10 -9.50 -0.05
C TYR A 100 11.58 -9.58 -0.38
N LEU A 101 12.38 -9.62 0.66
CA LEU A 101 13.81 -9.78 0.62
C LEU A 101 14.15 -11.12 1.28
N PRO A 102 14.62 -12.12 0.53
CA PRO A 102 14.85 -13.44 1.09
C PRO A 102 15.93 -13.36 2.18
N THR A 103 15.57 -13.65 3.43
CA THR A 103 16.54 -13.71 4.51
C THR A 103 17.27 -15.05 4.48
N PRO A 104 18.60 -15.07 4.33
CA PRO A 104 19.35 -16.31 4.46
C PRO A 104 19.32 -16.80 5.91
N VAL A 105 19.06 -18.10 6.10
CA VAL A 105 18.86 -18.76 7.40
C VAL A 105 20.07 -18.61 8.36
N LYS A 106 21.27 -18.25 7.88
CA LYS A 106 22.49 -18.24 8.70
C LYS A 106 23.47 -17.08 8.54
N ASN A 107 23.42 -16.26 7.48
CA ASN A 107 24.29 -15.07 7.31
C ASN A 107 23.69 -14.17 6.23
N PRO A 108 23.41 -12.88 6.48
CA PRO A 108 22.91 -11.97 5.45
C PRO A 108 23.88 -11.97 4.26
N LEU A 109 23.35 -12.22 3.06
CA LEU A 109 24.09 -12.27 1.80
C LEU A 109 24.26 -10.88 1.17
N TYR A 110 23.77 -9.87 1.87
CA TYR A 110 23.82 -8.46 1.53
C TYR A 110 24.17 -7.65 2.78
N GLU A 111 24.78 -6.49 2.55
CA GLU A 111 25.32 -5.63 3.59
C GLU A 111 24.31 -4.56 4.03
N LYS A 112 23.58 -4.01 3.06
CA LYS A 112 22.49 -3.06 3.31
C LYS A 112 21.47 -3.05 2.19
N VAL A 113 20.32 -2.47 2.47
CA VAL A 113 19.28 -2.18 1.49
C VAL A 113 19.12 -0.66 1.41
N GLU A 114 18.96 -0.12 0.21
CA GLU A 114 18.83 1.32 -0.03
C GLU A 114 17.55 1.56 -0.84
N LEU A 115 16.64 2.39 -0.36
CA LEU A 115 15.53 2.92 -1.14
C LEU A 115 15.90 4.32 -1.61
N SER A 116 15.67 4.61 -2.88
CA SER A 116 15.82 5.93 -3.48
C SER A 116 14.54 6.30 -4.22
N ILE A 117 14.13 7.58 -4.16
CA ILE A 117 12.98 8.11 -4.87
C ILE A 117 13.38 9.38 -5.60
N PHE A 118 13.05 9.43 -6.88
CA PHE A 118 13.38 10.51 -7.79
C PHE A 118 12.11 11.15 -8.34
N ARG A 119 12.13 12.47 -8.49
CA ARG A 119 11.11 13.24 -9.22
C ARG A 119 11.62 13.57 -10.63
N ASN A 120 10.71 13.68 -11.59
CA ASN A 120 10.96 14.08 -12.98
C ASN A 120 11.84 13.08 -13.74
N ILE A 121 11.20 12.03 -14.24
CA ILE A 121 11.81 10.89 -14.93
C ILE A 121 11.83 11.13 -16.45
N GLU A 122 11.90 12.38 -16.90
CA GLU A 122 12.26 12.59 -18.30
C GLU A 122 13.68 12.03 -18.47
N GLU A 123 13.95 11.27 -19.54
CA GLU A 123 15.23 10.58 -19.81
C GLU A 123 16.45 11.53 -19.92
N THR A 124 16.28 12.80 -19.56
CA THR A 124 17.33 13.80 -19.43
C THR A 124 18.00 13.69 -18.06
N GLU A 125 19.20 14.27 -17.93
CA GLU A 125 20.05 14.24 -16.72
C GLU A 125 19.44 14.95 -15.48
N ASP A 126 18.15 15.30 -15.51
CA ASP A 126 17.49 16.21 -14.56
C ASP A 126 16.66 15.50 -13.47
N SER A 127 16.80 14.18 -13.29
CA SER A 127 16.12 13.46 -12.22
C SER A 127 16.55 13.98 -10.84
N GLU A 128 15.60 14.48 -10.04
CA GLU A 128 15.85 15.02 -8.71
C GLU A 128 15.68 13.93 -7.65
N LEU A 129 16.75 13.54 -6.94
CA LEU A 129 16.64 12.66 -5.77
C LEU A 129 15.91 13.40 -4.64
N VAL A 130 14.65 13.03 -4.38
CA VAL A 130 13.80 13.68 -3.37
C VAL A 130 13.79 12.94 -2.04
N TYR A 131 14.11 11.64 -2.05
CA TYR A 131 14.19 10.84 -0.83
C TYR A 131 15.17 9.69 -0.98
N SER A 132 15.91 9.39 0.09
CA SER A 132 16.73 8.20 0.17
C SER A 132 16.76 7.69 1.61
N GLN A 133 16.73 6.37 1.76
CA GLN A 133 16.78 5.70 3.05
C GLN A 133 17.65 4.45 2.97
N THR A 134 18.61 4.34 3.87
CA THR A 134 19.26 3.05 4.14
C THR A 134 18.40 2.26 5.10
N ILE A 135 17.98 1.08 4.67
CA ILE A 135 17.14 0.16 5.42
C ILE A 135 18.07 -0.87 6.08
N PRO A 136 18.01 -1.02 7.41
CA PRO A 136 18.79 -2.03 8.10
C PRO A 136 18.35 -3.43 7.65
N THR A 137 19.30 -4.35 7.55
CA THR A 137 19.02 -5.76 7.26
C THR A 137 17.98 -6.28 8.25
N PRO A 138 16.82 -6.78 7.78
CA PRO A 138 15.82 -7.38 8.65
C PRO A 138 16.45 -8.43 9.57
N SER A 139 16.24 -8.29 10.87
CA SER A 139 16.62 -9.32 11.86
C SER A 139 15.74 -10.56 11.78
N ASP A 140 14.56 -10.40 11.18
CA ASP A 140 13.47 -11.35 11.26
C ASP A 140 13.50 -12.30 10.04
N SER A 141 13.16 -13.57 10.30
CA SER A 141 13.22 -14.62 9.28
C SER A 141 12.09 -14.56 8.25
N SER A 142 11.17 -13.59 8.35
CA SER A 142 10.04 -13.47 7.44
C SER A 142 10.46 -13.02 6.04
N GLY A 143 11.56 -12.26 5.95
CA GLY A 143 12.00 -11.61 4.71
C GLY A 143 11.06 -10.48 4.24
N LEU A 144 10.00 -10.19 4.98
CA LEU A 144 9.06 -9.13 4.64
C LEU A 144 9.62 -7.78 5.10
N LEU A 145 9.70 -6.84 4.17
CA LEU A 145 10.19 -5.49 4.41
C LEU A 145 9.09 -4.48 4.09
N GLN A 146 8.75 -3.65 5.08
CA GLN A 146 7.86 -2.50 4.92
C GLN A 146 8.69 -1.22 4.97
N VAL A 147 8.49 -0.34 4.00
CA VAL A 147 9.14 0.98 3.96
C VAL A 147 8.07 2.06 3.89
N GLN A 148 7.90 2.78 4.99
CA GLN A 148 6.96 3.89 5.11
C GLN A 148 7.57 5.16 4.51
N LEU A 149 6.93 5.73 3.49
CA LEU A 149 7.40 6.99 2.91
C LEU A 149 7.05 8.18 3.83
N PRO A 150 7.88 9.25 3.85
CA PRO A 150 7.58 10.44 4.61
C PRO A 150 6.31 11.14 4.12
N GLN A 151 5.59 11.76 5.06
CA GLN A 151 4.44 12.58 4.77
C GLN A 151 4.80 13.73 3.79
N ASN A 152 3.92 13.97 2.82
CA ASN A 152 4.05 15.02 1.80
C ASN A 152 5.26 14.84 0.85
N LEU A 153 5.88 13.65 0.81
CA LEU A 153 6.90 13.37 -0.19
C LEU A 153 6.29 13.40 -1.60
N LEU A 154 5.15 12.72 -1.74
CA LEU A 154 4.40 12.65 -2.99
C LEU A 154 3.47 13.86 -3.11
N LYS A 155 3.42 14.42 -4.31
CA LYS A 155 2.49 15.48 -4.69
C LYS A 155 1.51 14.93 -5.72
N GLU A 156 0.30 15.46 -5.68
CA GLU A 156 -0.73 15.14 -6.67
C GLU A 156 -0.23 15.47 -8.08
N GLU A 157 -0.61 14.64 -9.05
CA GLU A 157 -0.28 14.82 -10.48
C GLU A 157 1.22 14.78 -10.83
N GLU A 158 2.09 14.40 -9.89
CA GLU A 158 3.52 14.18 -10.12
C GLU A 158 3.86 12.67 -10.15
N ASP A 159 4.79 12.31 -11.04
CA ASP A 159 5.35 10.97 -11.13
C ASP A 159 6.69 10.87 -10.40
N TYR A 160 6.84 9.79 -9.66
CA TYR A 160 8.04 9.49 -8.89
C TYR A 160 8.59 8.15 -9.31
N TRP A 161 9.89 8.09 -9.64
CA TRP A 161 10.60 6.83 -9.81
C TRP A 161 11.10 6.39 -8.45
N TRP A 162 10.99 5.10 -8.14
CA TRP A 162 11.64 4.54 -6.98
C TRP A 162 12.48 3.34 -7.40
N ASP A 163 13.60 3.15 -6.72
CA ASP A 163 14.35 1.90 -6.76
C ASP A 163 14.73 1.48 -5.34
N ILE A 164 14.70 0.18 -5.12
CA ILE A 164 15.26 -0.43 -3.92
C ILE A 164 16.40 -1.34 -4.33
N THR A 165 17.58 -1.02 -3.83
CA THR A 165 18.84 -1.67 -4.15
C THR A 165 19.32 -2.48 -2.95
N VAL A 166 19.60 -3.76 -3.18
CA VAL A 166 20.24 -4.66 -2.22
C VAL A 166 21.73 -4.67 -2.52
N GLN A 167 22.50 -4.08 -1.61
CA GLN A 167 23.95 -4.01 -1.74
C GLN A 167 24.60 -5.31 -1.31
N ILE A 168 25.35 -5.95 -2.22
CA ILE A 168 26.04 -7.22 -1.93
C ILE A 168 27.44 -6.98 -1.37
N ASP A 169 28.24 -6.13 -2.03
CA ASP A 169 29.61 -5.79 -1.61
C ASP A 169 29.78 -4.27 -1.57
N PRO A 170 30.14 -3.67 -0.42
CA PRO A 170 30.31 -2.22 -0.31
C PRO A 170 31.49 -1.68 -1.12
N PHE A 171 32.43 -2.54 -1.51
CA PHE A 171 33.60 -2.16 -2.33
C PHE A 171 33.40 -2.44 -3.83
N ASP A 172 32.46 -3.34 -4.18
CA ASP A 172 32.15 -3.71 -5.56
C ASP A 172 30.64 -3.86 -5.77
N ARG A 173 30.01 -2.74 -6.16
CA ARG A 173 28.56 -2.68 -6.42
C ARG A 173 28.13 -3.31 -7.75
N SER A 174 29.05 -3.91 -8.52
CA SER A 174 28.69 -4.54 -9.80
C SER A 174 27.76 -5.76 -9.66
N GLY A 175 27.68 -6.32 -8.44
CA GLY A 175 26.77 -7.40 -8.08
C GLY A 175 25.44 -6.96 -7.47
N ASP A 176 25.24 -5.66 -7.19
CA ASP A 176 24.02 -5.17 -6.55
C ASP A 176 22.79 -5.59 -7.36
N SER A 177 21.72 -5.92 -6.64
CA SER A 177 20.43 -6.26 -7.24
C SER A 177 19.44 -5.18 -6.88
N TYR A 178 18.64 -4.74 -7.85
CA TYR A 178 17.67 -3.68 -7.63
C TYR A 178 16.37 -4.02 -8.34
N ILE A 179 15.28 -3.54 -7.76
CA ILE A 179 13.95 -3.51 -8.36
C ILE A 179 13.47 -2.08 -8.29
N TYR A 180 12.65 -1.70 -9.25
CA TYR A 180 12.19 -0.33 -9.40
C TYR A 180 10.74 -0.29 -9.87
N GLY A 181 10.16 0.89 -9.82
CA GLY A 181 8.85 1.17 -10.38
C GLY A 181 8.55 2.66 -10.32
N MET A 182 7.31 3.02 -10.67
CA MET A 182 6.82 4.38 -10.50
C MET A 182 5.78 4.46 -9.38
N LEU A 183 5.61 5.65 -8.82
CA LEU A 183 4.62 6.01 -7.82
C LEU A 183 3.90 7.28 -8.27
N ARG A 184 2.59 7.32 -8.07
CA ARG A 184 1.76 8.51 -8.30
C ARG A 184 0.72 8.65 -7.20
N LEU A 185 0.67 9.84 -6.60
CA LEU A 185 -0.42 10.22 -5.70
C LEU A 185 -1.60 10.69 -6.56
N GLN A 186 -2.70 9.95 -6.45
CA GLN A 186 -3.96 10.26 -7.11
C GLN A 186 -4.88 11.06 -6.18
N THR A 187 -5.82 11.78 -6.77
CA THR A 187 -6.97 12.34 -6.07
C THR A 187 -8.17 11.40 -6.20
N MET A 188 -9.12 11.52 -5.28
CA MET A 188 -10.36 10.74 -5.31
C MET A 188 -11.14 10.91 -6.63
N ASP A 189 -11.00 12.03 -7.33
CA ASP A 189 -11.65 12.28 -8.63
C ASP A 189 -10.91 11.64 -9.81
N GLN A 190 -9.65 11.22 -9.63
CA GLN A 190 -8.82 10.63 -10.69
C GLN A 190 -8.84 9.11 -10.72
N ILE A 191 -9.18 8.45 -9.60
CA ILE A 191 -9.25 6.96 -9.56
C ILE A 191 -10.25 6.47 -10.60
N SER A 192 -10.10 5.25 -11.12
CA SER A 192 -11.05 4.73 -12.12
C SER A 192 -11.25 3.25 -11.93
N LEU A 193 -12.45 2.76 -12.23
CA LEU A 193 -12.72 1.34 -12.10
C LEU A 193 -11.90 0.60 -13.16
N SER A 194 -11.27 -0.51 -12.77
CA SER A 194 -10.67 -1.42 -13.74
C SER A 194 -11.72 -1.84 -14.79
N LYS A 195 -11.33 -1.76 -16.06
CA LYS A 195 -12.17 -2.15 -17.21
C LYS A 195 -11.88 -3.57 -17.69
N ASP A 196 -10.99 -4.27 -17.00
CA ASP A 196 -10.70 -5.67 -17.26
C ASP A 196 -11.96 -6.53 -17.03
N VAL A 197 -12.21 -7.47 -17.93
CA VAL A 197 -13.45 -8.26 -17.95
C VAL A 197 -13.60 -9.08 -16.67
N LYS A 198 -12.53 -9.74 -16.22
CA LYS A 198 -12.57 -10.60 -15.05
C LYS A 198 -12.67 -9.78 -13.76
N THR A 199 -12.00 -8.62 -13.71
CA THR A 199 -12.17 -7.68 -12.59
C THR A 199 -13.62 -7.20 -12.47
N LEU A 200 -14.28 -6.91 -13.60
CA LEU A 200 -15.70 -6.55 -13.62
C LEU A 200 -16.62 -7.72 -13.23
N GLU A 201 -16.26 -8.96 -13.58
CA GLU A 201 -16.96 -10.17 -13.11
C GLU A 201 -16.83 -10.33 -11.59
N SER A 202 -15.63 -10.27 -11.04
CA SER A 202 -15.43 -10.35 -9.59
C SER A 202 -16.09 -9.20 -8.82
N LEU A 203 -16.10 -7.99 -9.38
CA LEU A 203 -16.87 -6.88 -8.81
C LEU A 203 -18.37 -7.18 -8.81
N THR A 204 -18.86 -7.79 -9.87
CA THR A 204 -20.27 -8.17 -9.97
C THR A 204 -20.64 -9.19 -8.89
N GLU A 205 -19.80 -10.21 -8.67
CA GLU A 205 -19.97 -11.21 -7.61
C GLU A 205 -19.96 -10.56 -6.22
N ALA A 206 -18.99 -9.67 -5.96
CA ALA A 206 -18.93 -8.92 -4.70
C ALA A 206 -20.16 -8.02 -4.50
N LEU A 207 -20.73 -7.44 -5.55
CA LEU A 207 -21.96 -6.66 -5.47
C LEU A 207 -23.22 -7.52 -5.24
N GLU A 208 -23.17 -8.81 -5.53
CA GLU A 208 -24.25 -9.76 -5.25
C GLU A 208 -24.17 -10.34 -3.83
N GLY A 209 -23.10 -10.05 -3.11
CA GLY A 209 -22.89 -10.44 -1.72
C GLY A 209 -22.04 -11.71 -1.55
N GLU A 210 -21.59 -12.33 -2.64
CA GLU A 210 -20.59 -13.40 -2.57
C GLU A 210 -19.24 -12.75 -2.31
N GLY A 211 -18.61 -13.04 -1.16
CA GLY A 211 -17.25 -12.54 -0.95
C GLY A 211 -17.11 -11.09 -0.54
N SER A 212 -18.21 -10.41 -0.22
CA SER A 212 -18.21 -8.96 -0.14
C SER A 212 -17.94 -8.43 1.26
N TYR A 213 -16.99 -7.50 1.37
CA TYR A 213 -16.85 -6.61 2.52
C TYR A 213 -17.59 -5.28 2.32
N LEU A 214 -18.21 -5.08 1.14
CA LEU A 214 -18.91 -3.85 0.80
C LEU A 214 -20.13 -3.66 1.70
N SER A 215 -20.15 -2.59 2.50
CA SER A 215 -21.29 -2.21 3.35
C SER A 215 -22.34 -1.39 2.58
N LEU A 216 -22.49 -1.67 1.28
CA LEU A 216 -23.57 -1.11 0.46
C LEU A 216 -24.91 -1.71 0.89
N ASP A 217 -25.96 -0.89 0.86
CA ASP A 217 -27.33 -1.41 0.97
C ASP A 217 -27.58 -2.49 -0.09
N GLN A 218 -28.23 -3.59 0.28
CA GLN A 218 -28.39 -4.76 -0.58
C GLN A 218 -29.16 -4.43 -1.87
N GLU A 219 -30.21 -3.61 -1.81
CA GLU A 219 -30.95 -3.18 -3.00
C GLU A 219 -30.04 -2.36 -3.92
N ARG A 220 -29.24 -1.45 -3.33
CA ARG A 220 -28.26 -0.65 -4.06
C ARG A 220 -27.20 -1.53 -4.72
N ALA A 221 -26.63 -2.49 -4.00
CA ALA A 221 -25.58 -3.38 -4.49
C ALA A 221 -26.08 -4.26 -5.66
N LEU A 222 -27.22 -4.93 -5.50
CA LEU A 222 -27.83 -5.76 -6.56
C LEU A 222 -28.19 -4.95 -7.81
N LYS A 223 -28.62 -3.69 -7.64
CA LYS A 223 -28.88 -2.78 -8.76
C LYS A 223 -27.60 -2.47 -9.54
N LEU A 224 -26.47 -2.28 -8.87
CA LEU A 224 -25.17 -2.06 -9.53
C LEU A 224 -24.68 -3.34 -10.24
N ALA A 225 -24.75 -4.50 -9.58
CA ALA A 225 -24.45 -5.79 -10.20
C ALA A 225 -25.28 -6.04 -11.47
N THR A 226 -26.59 -5.78 -11.41
CA THR A 226 -27.51 -5.90 -12.55
C THR A 226 -27.11 -4.96 -13.71
N VAL A 227 -26.59 -3.77 -13.41
CA VAL A 227 -26.10 -2.83 -14.43
C VAL A 227 -24.85 -3.37 -15.12
N LEU A 228 -23.93 -4.00 -14.38
CA LEU A 228 -22.73 -4.65 -14.95
C LEU A 228 -23.10 -5.88 -15.79
N LYS A 229 -23.90 -6.82 -15.25
CA LYS A 229 -24.27 -8.07 -15.93
C LYS A 229 -24.97 -7.85 -17.27
N ASN A 230 -25.94 -6.94 -17.31
CA ASN A 230 -26.80 -6.80 -18.48
C ASN A 230 -26.14 -6.05 -19.63
N ASN A 231 -25.18 -5.17 -19.33
CA ASN A 231 -24.64 -4.25 -20.32
C ASN A 231 -23.32 -3.62 -19.86
N PRO A 232 -22.17 -4.33 -19.91
CA PRO A 232 -20.86 -3.80 -19.52
C PRO A 232 -20.29 -2.79 -20.55
N LYS A 233 -21.14 -1.88 -21.03
CA LYS A 233 -20.75 -0.78 -21.91
C LYS A 233 -20.14 0.36 -21.08
N PRO A 234 -19.29 1.22 -21.69
CA PRO A 234 -18.64 2.33 -21.00
C PRO A 234 -19.59 3.21 -20.16
N LYS A 235 -20.82 3.45 -20.64
CA LYS A 235 -21.82 4.25 -19.91
C LYS A 235 -22.33 3.56 -18.64
N ALA A 236 -22.46 2.24 -18.66
CA ALA A 236 -22.88 1.46 -17.50
C ALA A 236 -21.75 1.39 -16.46
N ILE A 237 -20.53 1.12 -16.92
CA ILE A 237 -19.32 1.12 -16.08
C ILE A 237 -19.15 2.48 -15.40
N ALA A 238 -19.22 3.59 -16.15
CA ALA A 238 -19.12 4.93 -15.58
C ALA A 238 -20.20 5.24 -14.51
N LYS A 239 -21.41 4.68 -14.66
CA LYS A 239 -22.46 4.81 -13.66
C LYS A 239 -22.11 4.06 -12.38
N VAL A 240 -21.63 2.83 -12.50
CA VAL A 240 -21.21 2.00 -11.36
C VAL A 240 -20.00 2.61 -10.67
N GLU A 241 -18.99 3.02 -11.43
CA GLU A 241 -17.81 3.71 -10.94
C GLU A 241 -18.17 4.95 -10.13
N LYS A 242 -19.08 5.79 -10.63
CA LYS A 242 -19.53 6.98 -9.89
C LYS A 242 -20.12 6.62 -8.52
N GLU A 243 -20.97 5.61 -8.47
CA GLU A 243 -21.65 5.18 -7.24
C GLU A 243 -20.65 4.56 -6.25
N LEU A 244 -19.73 3.73 -6.74
CA LEU A 244 -18.67 3.11 -5.93
C LEU A 244 -17.67 4.13 -5.42
N ARG A 245 -17.32 5.15 -6.23
CA ARG A 245 -16.41 6.21 -5.81
C ARG A 245 -17.02 7.02 -4.68
N GLN A 246 -18.30 7.38 -4.78
CA GLN A 246 -19.03 8.06 -3.70
C GLN A 246 -19.05 7.22 -2.41
N HIS A 247 -19.29 5.92 -2.54
CA HIS A 247 -19.26 5.01 -1.40
C HIS A 247 -17.86 4.91 -0.80
N PHE A 248 -16.83 4.78 -1.63
CA PHE A 248 -15.44 4.72 -1.21
C PHE A 248 -15.01 5.99 -0.46
N THR A 249 -15.37 7.18 -0.96
CA THR A 249 -15.14 8.44 -0.22
C THR A 249 -15.81 8.42 1.15
N GLN A 250 -17.07 7.98 1.24
CA GLN A 250 -17.77 7.90 2.52
C GLN A 250 -17.06 6.95 3.50
N ILE A 251 -16.69 5.74 3.06
CA ILE A 251 -16.00 4.76 3.91
C ILE A 251 -14.62 5.27 4.34
N HIS A 252 -13.92 5.99 3.46
CA HIS A 252 -12.63 6.61 3.77
C HIS A 252 -12.79 7.67 4.87
N ASP A 253 -13.76 8.58 4.74
CA ASP A 253 -14.06 9.60 5.74
C ASP A 253 -14.46 8.99 7.10
N GLU A 254 -15.26 7.92 7.08
CA GLU A 254 -15.64 7.17 8.29
C GLU A 254 -14.42 6.55 8.97
N TYR A 255 -13.50 5.97 8.19
CA TYR A 255 -12.26 5.39 8.69
C TYR A 255 -11.34 6.44 9.32
N GLU A 256 -11.16 7.59 8.69
CA GLU A 256 -10.36 8.70 9.26
C GLU A 256 -10.95 9.19 10.59
N GLN A 257 -12.27 9.33 10.67
CA GLN A 257 -12.96 9.73 11.90
C GLN A 257 -12.76 8.69 13.02
N LEU A 258 -12.82 7.40 12.69
CA LEU A 258 -12.55 6.31 13.64
C LEU A 258 -11.09 6.36 14.12
N ASN A 259 -10.12 6.55 13.22
CA ASN A 259 -8.71 6.69 13.56
C ASN A 259 -8.46 7.89 14.50
N ALA A 260 -9.10 9.02 14.22
CA ALA A 260 -9.01 10.21 15.07
C ALA A 260 -9.61 9.95 16.45
N LEU A 261 -10.76 9.25 16.54
CA LEU A 261 -11.39 8.87 17.80
C LEU A 261 -10.51 7.91 18.61
N VAL A 262 -9.95 6.88 17.98
CA VAL A 262 -9.02 5.92 18.61
C VAL A 262 -7.81 6.67 19.18
N SER A 263 -7.19 7.55 18.38
CA SER A 263 -6.02 8.33 18.79
C SER A 263 -6.34 9.33 19.91
N ALA A 264 -7.54 9.92 19.92
CA ALA A 264 -7.97 10.79 21.02
C ALA A 264 -8.22 9.97 22.30
N SER A 265 -8.80 8.78 22.17
CA SER A 265 -9.14 7.92 23.30
C SER A 265 -7.93 7.25 23.95
N SER A 266 -6.87 6.94 23.20
CA SER A 266 -5.63 6.37 23.75
C SER A 266 -4.90 7.32 24.71
N ASN A 267 -5.19 8.62 24.60
CA ASN A 267 -4.66 9.65 25.50
C ASN A 267 -5.56 9.92 26.73
N ALA A 268 -6.77 9.35 26.77
CA ALA A 268 -7.71 9.56 27.86
C ALA A 268 -7.60 8.43 28.90
N SER A 269 -7.28 8.76 30.16
CA SER A 269 -7.15 7.78 31.26
C SER A 269 -8.43 7.02 31.58
N ASP A 270 -9.60 7.55 31.21
CA ASP A 270 -10.91 7.11 31.71
C ASP A 270 -11.70 6.26 30.69
N PHE A 271 -11.14 5.96 29.51
CA PHE A 271 -11.87 5.31 28.41
C PHE A 271 -11.88 3.77 28.44
N SER A 272 -11.35 3.15 29.49
CA SER A 272 -10.69 1.85 29.44
C SER A 272 -11.52 0.56 29.63
N SER A 273 -12.83 0.50 29.32
CA SER A 273 -13.50 -0.82 29.47
C SER A 273 -14.71 -1.19 28.61
N ILE A 274 -15.48 -0.24 28.05
CA ILE A 274 -16.78 -0.62 27.43
C ILE A 274 -16.87 -0.30 25.93
N GLY A 275 -16.10 0.67 25.40
CA GLY A 275 -16.23 1.11 24.00
C GLY A 275 -15.23 0.52 23.00
N PHE A 276 -14.05 0.10 23.45
CA PHE A 276 -12.93 -0.24 22.55
C PHE A 276 -13.13 -1.46 21.65
N PRO A 277 -13.69 -2.60 22.13
CA PRO A 277 -13.82 -3.77 21.28
C PRO A 277 -14.70 -3.52 20.06
N PHE A 278 -15.76 -2.71 20.21
CA PHE A 278 -16.64 -2.37 19.10
C PHE A 278 -15.96 -1.43 18.08
N ILE A 279 -15.24 -0.41 18.54
CA ILE A 279 -14.55 0.53 17.66
C ILE A 279 -13.50 -0.19 16.81
N ASP A 280 -12.71 -1.08 17.43
CA ASP A 280 -11.70 -1.88 16.73
C ASP A 280 -12.34 -2.81 15.68
N ILE A 281 -13.46 -3.48 16.00
CA ILE A 281 -14.20 -4.30 15.03
C ILE A 281 -14.67 -3.46 13.83
N VAL A 282 -15.28 -2.29 14.10
CA VAL A 282 -15.77 -1.41 13.02
C VAL A 282 -14.61 -0.87 12.18
N GLN A 283 -13.51 -0.45 12.82
CA GLN A 283 -12.32 0.05 12.15
C GLN A 283 -11.73 -1.02 11.21
N ARG A 284 -11.62 -2.27 11.68
CA ARG A 284 -11.14 -3.40 10.87
C ARG A 284 -12.05 -3.69 9.69
N GLN A 285 -13.37 -3.72 9.91
CA GLN A 285 -14.33 -3.90 8.82
C GLN A 285 -14.17 -2.82 7.74
N ARG A 286 -14.00 -1.55 8.16
CA ARG A 286 -13.78 -0.43 7.23
C ARG A 286 -12.47 -0.58 6.46
N MET A 287 -11.39 -1.02 7.11
CA MET A 287 -10.14 -1.27 6.41
C MET A 287 -10.25 -2.40 5.37
N LEU A 288 -10.95 -3.50 5.67
CA LEU A 288 -11.19 -4.58 4.70
C LEU A 288 -12.00 -4.10 3.50
N GLU A 289 -13.03 -3.30 3.76
CA GLU A 289 -13.84 -2.68 2.73
C GLU A 289 -13.03 -1.70 1.86
N LEU A 290 -12.19 -0.86 2.47
CA LEU A 290 -11.26 0.03 1.76
C LEU A 290 -10.24 -0.75 0.94
N ALA A 291 -9.70 -1.86 1.46
CA ALA A 291 -8.79 -2.73 0.71
C ALA A 291 -9.48 -3.28 -0.55
N GLN A 292 -10.69 -3.83 -0.40
CA GLN A 292 -11.45 -4.40 -1.52
C GLN A 292 -11.83 -3.34 -2.55
N LEU A 293 -12.30 -2.17 -2.13
CA LEU A 293 -12.62 -1.05 -3.03
C LEU A 293 -11.37 -0.51 -3.74
N SER A 294 -10.26 -0.33 -3.02
CA SER A 294 -8.99 0.12 -3.60
C SER A 294 -8.51 -0.82 -4.70
N ALA A 295 -8.67 -2.14 -4.50
CA ALA A 295 -8.31 -3.13 -5.52
C ALA A 295 -9.13 -2.95 -6.80
N PHE A 296 -10.45 -2.73 -6.69
CA PHE A 296 -11.31 -2.47 -7.85
C PHE A 296 -10.99 -1.17 -8.58
N PHE A 297 -10.45 -0.18 -7.86
CA PHE A 297 -9.96 1.09 -8.41
C PHE A 297 -8.49 1.05 -8.85
N ASN A 298 -7.82 -0.11 -8.79
CA ASN A 298 -6.41 -0.29 -9.14
C ASN A 298 -5.43 0.54 -8.28
N ILE A 299 -5.81 0.88 -7.05
CA ILE A 299 -5.02 1.66 -6.09
C ILE A 299 -4.26 0.68 -5.19
N TRP A 300 -3.23 0.07 -5.73
CA TRP A 300 -2.57 -1.08 -5.09
C TRP A 300 -1.75 -0.73 -3.87
N GLY A 301 -1.20 0.49 -3.80
CA GLY A 301 -0.53 0.97 -2.60
C GLY A 301 -1.48 0.92 -1.39
N ASP A 302 -2.68 1.48 -1.56
CA ASP A 302 -3.72 1.51 -0.55
C ASP A 302 -4.23 0.11 -0.21
N THR A 303 -4.48 -0.72 -1.24
CA THR A 303 -4.96 -2.10 -1.08
C THR A 303 -4.03 -2.90 -0.16
N MET A 304 -2.73 -2.88 -0.44
CA MET A 304 -1.75 -3.63 0.35
C MET A 304 -1.55 -3.01 1.73
N ASN A 305 -1.62 -1.68 1.85
CA ASN A 305 -1.54 -1.03 3.15
C ASN A 305 -2.70 -1.44 4.07
N PHE A 306 -3.95 -1.37 3.58
CA PHE A 306 -5.12 -1.76 4.35
C PHE A 306 -5.14 -3.27 4.68
N ALA A 307 -4.74 -4.13 3.73
CA ALA A 307 -4.61 -5.56 3.99
C ALA A 307 -3.55 -5.86 5.06
N ALA A 308 -2.38 -5.22 4.98
CA ALA A 308 -1.30 -5.42 5.93
C ALA A 308 -1.65 -4.95 7.34
N LEU A 309 -2.39 -3.83 7.47
CA LEU A 309 -2.90 -3.33 8.76
C LEU A 309 -3.86 -4.33 9.43
N ASN A 310 -4.43 -5.27 8.67
CA ASN A 310 -5.35 -6.31 9.18
C ASN A 310 -4.69 -7.69 9.36
N ARG A 311 -3.40 -7.84 9.11
CA ARG A 311 -2.71 -9.15 9.11
C ARG A 311 -2.83 -9.93 10.41
N GLU A 312 -2.89 -9.25 11.55
CA GLU A 312 -3.00 -9.93 12.87
C GLU A 312 -4.42 -10.45 13.11
N ALA A 313 -5.42 -9.74 12.59
CA ALA A 313 -6.82 -10.05 12.77
C ALA A 313 -7.33 -11.06 11.73
N TYR A 314 -6.79 -10.98 10.52
CA TYR A 314 -7.16 -11.80 9.36
C TYR A 314 -5.90 -12.27 8.64
N PRO A 315 -5.09 -13.13 9.29
CA PRO A 315 -3.86 -13.63 8.68
C PRO A 315 -4.11 -14.40 7.38
N GLU A 316 -5.25 -15.07 7.25
CA GLU A 316 -5.65 -15.77 6.02
C GLU A 316 -5.85 -14.82 4.84
N LEU A 317 -6.44 -13.64 5.05
CA LEU A 317 -6.60 -12.62 4.02
C LEU A 317 -5.24 -12.11 3.53
N TRP A 318 -4.34 -11.88 4.48
CA TRP A 318 -2.97 -11.47 4.20
C TRP A 318 -2.20 -12.58 3.47
N GLU A 319 -2.27 -13.81 3.94
CA GLU A 319 -1.63 -14.98 3.33
C GLU A 319 -2.15 -15.24 1.93
N MET A 320 -3.46 -15.17 1.70
CA MET A 320 -4.05 -15.34 0.36
C MET A 320 -3.65 -14.21 -0.58
N SER A 321 -3.56 -12.96 -0.09
CA SER A 321 -3.08 -11.81 -0.87
C SER A 321 -1.63 -12.04 -1.30
N LEU A 322 -0.77 -12.44 -0.35
CA LEU A 322 0.62 -12.78 -0.64
C LEU A 322 0.74 -14.01 -1.55
N GLU A 323 0.03 -15.09 -1.26
CA GLU A 323 0.07 -16.33 -2.05
C GLU A 323 -0.27 -16.06 -3.51
N LYS A 324 -1.26 -15.20 -3.78
CA LYS A 324 -1.63 -14.86 -5.15
C LYS A 324 -0.63 -13.89 -5.80
N ILE A 325 0.02 -13.01 -5.04
CA ILE A 325 1.20 -12.24 -5.50
C ILE A 325 2.39 -13.17 -5.81
N PHE A 326 2.58 -14.27 -5.07
CA PHE A 326 3.77 -15.14 -5.20
C PHE A 326 3.61 -16.36 -6.11
N ARG A 327 2.39 -16.92 -6.28
CA ARG A 327 2.16 -18.13 -7.09
C ARG A 327 2.41 -17.90 -8.58
N ASP A 328 2.28 -16.68 -9.06
CA ASP A 328 2.64 -16.32 -10.42
C ASP A 328 4.14 -16.03 -10.46
N HIS A 329 4.94 -17.10 -10.48
CA HIS A 329 6.41 -17.06 -10.52
C HIS A 329 6.99 -16.21 -11.67
N GLU A 330 6.15 -15.78 -12.62
CA GLU A 330 6.46 -14.92 -13.78
C GLU A 330 6.33 -13.41 -13.51
N LEU A 331 6.02 -12.97 -12.29
CA LEU A 331 6.09 -11.55 -11.90
C LEU A 331 7.55 -11.10 -11.75
N THR A 332 8.35 -11.20 -12.80
CA THR A 332 9.50 -10.31 -12.93
C THR A 332 8.97 -8.90 -13.13
N ALA A 333 9.72 -7.87 -12.71
CA ALA A 333 9.35 -6.48 -12.93
C ALA A 333 9.11 -6.13 -14.43
N GLU A 334 9.44 -7.04 -15.34
CA GLU A 334 9.29 -6.92 -16.79
C GLU A 334 7.98 -7.53 -17.34
N THR A 335 7.25 -8.37 -16.59
CA THR A 335 6.01 -9.00 -17.06
C THR A 335 4.84 -8.75 -16.11
N ASN A 336 4.33 -7.53 -16.18
CA ASN A 336 3.09 -7.06 -15.54
C ASN A 336 1.87 -7.67 -16.27
N GLN A 337 1.26 -8.72 -15.71
CA GLN A 337 0.06 -9.33 -16.27
C GLN A 337 -1.20 -8.83 -15.54
N PRO A 338 -2.27 -8.42 -16.25
CA PRO A 338 -3.61 -8.20 -15.69
C PRO A 338 -4.12 -9.35 -14.82
N GLU A 339 -3.61 -10.57 -15.03
CA GLU A 339 -3.96 -11.79 -14.30
C GLU A 339 -3.68 -11.75 -12.79
N THR A 340 -2.70 -10.96 -12.33
CA THR A 340 -2.39 -10.82 -10.90
C THR A 340 -3.45 -9.99 -10.17
N ILE A 341 -4.01 -8.98 -10.84
CA ILE A 341 -5.10 -8.14 -10.33
C ILE A 341 -6.36 -9.00 -10.09
N GLU A 342 -6.71 -9.84 -11.06
CA GLU A 342 -7.85 -10.76 -11.00
C GLU A 342 -7.79 -11.68 -9.78
N LYS A 343 -6.60 -12.23 -9.53
CA LYS A 343 -6.37 -13.20 -8.47
C LYS A 343 -6.52 -12.56 -7.11
N ILE A 344 -5.93 -11.39 -6.87
CA ILE A 344 -6.02 -10.70 -5.58
C ILE A 344 -7.45 -10.25 -5.29
N VAL A 345 -8.18 -9.73 -6.29
CA VAL A 345 -9.60 -9.40 -6.12
C VAL A 345 -10.40 -10.64 -5.68
N ALA A 346 -10.13 -11.80 -6.27
CA ALA A 346 -10.75 -13.06 -5.84
C ALA A 346 -10.37 -13.48 -4.40
N VAL A 347 -9.26 -13.00 -3.81
CA VAL A 347 -8.94 -13.27 -2.39
C VAL A 347 -9.99 -12.66 -1.50
N PHE A 348 -10.27 -11.38 -1.71
CA PHE A 348 -11.26 -10.67 -0.92
C PHE A 348 -12.63 -11.31 -1.11
N SER A 349 -12.95 -11.78 -2.34
CA SER A 349 -14.18 -12.51 -2.62
C SER A 349 -14.28 -13.92 -2.01
N GLU A 350 -13.16 -14.60 -1.74
CA GLU A 350 -13.18 -15.92 -1.12
C GLU A 350 -13.24 -15.82 0.41
N ALA A 351 -12.68 -14.74 0.97
CA ALA A 351 -12.48 -14.58 2.40
C ALA A 351 -13.75 -14.32 3.22
N SER A 352 -14.83 -13.79 2.61
CA SER A 352 -16.09 -13.56 3.34
C SER A 352 -16.75 -14.84 3.84
N ASN A 353 -16.31 -16.01 3.35
CA ASN A 353 -16.81 -17.32 3.76
C ASN A 353 -16.09 -17.87 4.99
N TYR A 354 -15.02 -17.23 5.47
CA TYR A 354 -14.37 -17.66 6.69
C TYR A 354 -15.20 -17.23 7.90
N PRO A 355 -15.45 -18.14 8.86
CA PRO A 355 -16.10 -17.75 10.10
C PRO A 355 -15.23 -16.68 10.75
N SER A 356 -15.79 -15.48 10.91
CA SER A 356 -15.20 -14.43 11.73
C SER A 356 -14.74 -15.09 13.02
N ALA A 357 -13.48 -14.88 13.40
CA ALA A 357 -12.87 -15.51 14.57
C ALA A 357 -13.86 -15.40 15.73
N THR A 358 -14.59 -16.49 15.99
CA THR A 358 -15.60 -16.50 17.04
C THR A 358 -14.79 -16.33 18.30
N ASN A 359 -15.01 -15.21 18.98
CA ASN A 359 -14.38 -14.90 20.26
C ASN A 359 -14.52 -16.13 21.17
N ASN A 360 -13.46 -16.95 21.23
CA ASN A 360 -13.30 -17.97 22.24
C ASN A 360 -12.87 -17.24 23.50
N HIS A 361 -13.86 -16.67 24.19
CA HIS A 361 -13.77 -16.22 25.57
C HIS A 361 -14.75 -17.00 26.44
#